data_AF-A0A9D3M1K8-F1
#
_entry.id   AF-A0A9D3M1K8-F1
#
_cell.length_a   1.000
_cell.length_b   1.000
_cell.length_c   1.000
_cell.angle_alpha   90.00
_cell.angle_beta   90.00
_cell.angle_gamma   90.00
#
_symmetry.space_group_name_H-M   'P 1'
#
loop_
_entity.id
_entity.type
_entity.pdbx_description
1 polymer ?
#
loop_
_entity_poly.entity_id
_entity_poly.type
_entity_poly.pdbx_seq_one_letter_code
_entity_poly.pdbx_strand_id
1 'polypeptide(L)'
;MEDFGSALEKNAAELTVMDVYDIAAVVGQEFERIIDQYGCEALARLMPKVVRVLEILEVLVSRNNISPETEELRLELDRLRVERMDRLEKEKKHQKELELVEDVWRGEAQDLLSQIAQLQAENKSLLTNLSVQDCPTLEQS
;
A
#
# COMPACT_ATOMS: atom_id res chain seq x y z
N MET A 1 -16.14 -16.72 42.89
CA MET A 1 -14.91 -16.14 43.46
C MET A 1 -14.19 -15.56 42.28
N GLU A 2 -14.32 -14.25 42.12
CA GLU A 2 -13.83 -13.52 40.96
C GLU A 2 -12.29 -13.57 40.96
N ASP A 3 -11.72 -13.99 39.84
CA ASP A 3 -10.31 -14.35 39.66
C ASP A 3 -9.43 -13.10 39.49
N PHE A 4 -9.57 -12.12 40.39
CA PHE A 4 -8.86 -10.84 40.32
C PHE A 4 -7.33 -10.98 40.48
N GLY A 5 -6.85 -12.12 41.00
CA GLY A 5 -5.42 -12.42 41.13
C GLY A 5 -4.71 -12.67 39.78
N SER A 6 -5.47 -13.10 38.77
CA SER A 6 -4.94 -13.43 37.44
C SER A 6 -4.32 -12.21 36.73
N ALA A 7 -4.83 -10.99 36.97
CA ALA A 7 -4.27 -9.77 36.38
C ALA A 7 -2.84 -9.46 36.82
N LEU A 8 -2.45 -9.83 38.05
CA LEU A 8 -1.09 -9.64 38.57
C LEU A 8 -0.06 -10.62 37.96
N GLU A 9 -0.52 -11.73 37.40
CA GLU A 9 0.33 -12.76 36.79
C GLU A 9 0.60 -12.50 35.29
N LYS A 10 -0.12 -11.54 34.68
CA LYS A 10 0.04 -11.17 33.27
C LYS A 10 1.35 -10.45 32.99
N ASN A 11 1.89 -10.66 31.78
CA ASN A 11 3.01 -9.88 31.30
C ASN A 11 2.63 -8.40 31.16
N ALA A 12 3.53 -7.48 31.53
CA ALA A 12 3.28 -6.04 31.47
C ALA A 12 2.89 -5.53 30.07
N ALA A 13 3.36 -6.21 29.01
CA ALA A 13 3.05 -5.88 27.62
C ALA A 13 1.62 -6.26 27.20
N GLU A 14 0.99 -7.19 27.91
CA GLU A 14 -0.33 -7.75 27.61
C GLU A 14 -1.43 -7.20 28.53
N LEU A 15 -1.05 -6.34 29.48
CA LEU A 15 -2.01 -5.68 30.37
C LEU A 15 -3.00 -4.85 29.56
N THR A 16 -4.25 -4.93 29.96
CA THR A 16 -5.33 -4.08 29.46
C THR A 16 -5.77 -3.10 30.54
N VAL A 17 -6.56 -2.08 30.16
CA VAL A 17 -7.12 -1.12 31.12
C VAL A 17 -7.97 -1.84 32.18
N MET A 18 -8.68 -2.90 31.79
CA MET A 18 -9.45 -3.75 32.71
C MET A 18 -8.56 -4.41 33.76
N ASP A 19 -7.39 -4.90 33.37
CA ASP A 19 -6.43 -5.53 34.29
C ASP A 19 -5.91 -4.53 35.34
N VAL A 20 -5.75 -3.26 34.97
CA VAL A 20 -5.36 -2.20 35.91
C VAL A 20 -6.45 -1.96 36.96
N TYR A 21 -7.73 -2.01 36.56
CA TYR A 21 -8.85 -1.91 37.50
C TYR A 21 -8.93 -3.13 38.43
N ASP A 22 -8.70 -4.34 37.91
CA ASP A 22 -8.67 -5.57 38.70
C ASP A 22 -7.52 -5.53 39.73
N ILE A 23 -6.33 -5.09 39.32
CA ILE A 23 -5.18 -4.87 40.21
C ILE A 23 -5.53 -3.82 41.28
N ALA A 24 -6.17 -2.71 40.91
CA ALA A 24 -6.59 -1.67 41.85
C ALA A 24 -7.58 -2.22 42.90
N ALA A 25 -8.49 -3.11 42.50
CA ALA A 25 -9.43 -3.75 43.41
C ALA A 25 -8.71 -4.67 44.41
N VAL A 26 -7.76 -5.50 43.96
CA VAL A 26 -6.96 -6.36 44.86
C VAL A 26 -6.14 -5.52 45.84
N VAL A 27 -5.48 -4.47 45.36
CA VAL A 27 -4.71 -3.54 46.20
C VAL A 27 -5.62 -2.83 47.21
N GLY A 28 -6.82 -2.42 46.79
CA GLY A 28 -7.83 -1.83 47.66
C GLY A 28 -8.26 -2.76 48.79
N GLN A 29 -8.48 -4.05 48.50
CA GLN A 29 -8.81 -5.05 49.53
C GLN A 29 -7.69 -5.23 50.57
N GLU A 30 -6.42 -5.21 50.17
CA GLU A 30 -5.32 -5.26 51.14
C GLU A 30 -5.26 -4.00 52.00
N PHE A 31 -5.55 -2.83 51.42
CA PHE A 31 -5.66 -1.59 52.18
C PHE A 31 -6.80 -1.61 53.19
N GLU A 32 -7.98 -2.13 52.83
CA GLU A 32 -9.09 -2.31 53.77
C GLU A 32 -8.67 -3.17 54.98
N ARG A 33 -7.99 -4.30 54.75
CA ARG A 33 -7.50 -5.16 55.85
C ARG A 33 -6.51 -4.46 56.77
N ILE A 34 -5.63 -3.62 56.20
CA ILE A 34 -4.68 -2.83 56.99
C ILE A 34 -5.40 -1.74 57.78
N ILE A 35 -6.40 -1.08 57.19
CA ILE A 35 -7.22 -0.07 57.87
C ILE A 35 -7.96 -0.70 59.05
N ASP A 36 -8.51 -1.90 58.89
CA ASP A 36 -9.23 -2.61 59.95
C ASP A 36 -8.34 -2.93 61.15
N GLN A 37 -7.05 -3.21 60.93
CA GLN A 37 -6.11 -3.58 62.01
C GLN A 37 -5.37 -2.39 62.63
N TYR A 38 -5.02 -1.38 61.83
CA TYR A 38 -4.10 -0.29 62.24
C TYR A 38 -4.73 1.10 62.14
N GLY A 39 -5.96 1.21 61.65
CA GLY A 39 -6.67 2.46 61.43
C GLY A 39 -6.28 3.18 60.13
N CYS A 40 -7.16 4.07 59.68
CA CYS A 40 -7.04 4.85 58.44
C CYS A 40 -5.74 5.68 58.34
N GLU A 41 -5.25 6.20 59.46
CA GLU A 41 -4.06 7.06 59.48
C GLU A 41 -2.80 6.36 58.97
N ALA A 42 -2.71 5.03 59.11
CA ALA A 42 -1.58 4.24 58.65
C ALA A 42 -1.37 4.32 57.13
N LEU A 43 -2.45 4.50 56.35
CA LEU A 43 -2.42 4.53 54.88
C LEU A 43 -2.72 5.90 54.28
N ALA A 44 -3.13 6.89 55.06
CA ALA A 44 -3.57 8.20 54.58
C ALA A 44 -2.59 8.90 53.62
N ARG A 45 -1.28 8.73 53.82
CA ARG A 45 -0.23 9.31 52.95
C ARG A 45 0.21 8.40 51.80
N LEU A 46 -0.03 7.09 51.90
CA LEU A 46 0.37 6.11 50.90
C LEU A 46 -0.71 5.97 49.82
N MET A 47 -1.99 5.94 50.23
CA MET A 47 -3.16 5.81 49.36
C MET A 47 -3.09 6.72 48.12
N PRO A 48 -2.92 8.06 48.24
CA PRO A 48 -2.88 8.92 47.05
C PRO A 48 -1.68 8.65 46.13
N LYS A 49 -0.57 8.13 46.65
CA LYS A 49 0.59 7.77 45.81
C LYS A 49 0.32 6.50 45.01
N VAL A 50 -0.37 5.54 45.60
CA VAL A 50 -0.72 4.27 44.96
C VAL A 50 -1.77 4.51 43.88
N VAL A 51 -2.79 5.32 44.17
CA VAL A 51 -3.73 5.80 43.15
C VAL A 51 -2.99 6.46 42.00
N ARG A 52 -2.03 7.37 42.29
CA ARG A 52 -1.24 8.02 41.24
C ARG A 52 -0.44 7.05 40.37
N VAL A 53 0.13 6.00 40.96
CA VAL A 53 0.87 4.97 40.20
C VAL A 53 -0.08 4.17 39.31
N LEU A 54 -1.26 3.82 39.80
CA LEU A 54 -2.29 3.11 39.03
C LEU A 54 -2.84 3.98 37.88
N GLU A 55 -3.06 5.27 38.10
CA GLU A 55 -3.41 6.23 37.04
C GLU A 55 -2.34 6.29 35.94
N ILE A 56 -1.06 6.35 36.32
CA ILE A 56 0.05 6.37 35.36
C ILE A 56 0.07 5.06 34.57
N LEU A 57 -0.12 3.92 35.24
CA LEU A 57 -0.17 2.61 34.60
C LEU A 57 -1.32 2.52 33.59
N GLU A 58 -2.51 3.00 33.96
CA GLU A 58 -3.68 3.03 33.06
C GLU A 58 -3.38 3.80 31.76
N VAL A 59 -2.74 4.98 31.87
CA VAL A 59 -2.37 5.79 30.70
C VAL A 59 -1.33 5.08 29.84
N LEU A 60 -0.33 4.43 30.44
CA LEU A 60 0.70 3.70 29.70
C LEU A 60 0.11 2.49 28.97
N VAL A 61 -0.74 1.73 29.64
CA VAL A 61 -1.44 0.57 29.06
C VAL A 61 -2.38 1.00 27.93
N SER A 62 -3.14 2.07 28.14
CA SER A 62 -4.04 2.63 27.11
C SER A 62 -3.29 3.05 25.86
N ARG A 63 -2.10 3.65 26.01
CA ARG A 63 -1.24 4.02 24.87
C ARG A 63 -0.61 2.82 24.18
N ASN A 64 -0.24 1.79 24.94
CA ASN A 64 0.32 0.57 24.37
C ASN A 64 -0.69 -0.13 23.45
N ASN A 65 -1.98 -0.10 23.79
CA ASN A 65 -3.05 -0.60 22.93
C ASN A 65 -3.29 0.21 21.64
N ILE A 66 -2.73 1.42 21.52
CA ILE A 66 -2.75 2.21 20.27
C ILE A 66 -1.57 1.80 19.35
N SER A 67 -0.50 1.22 19.92
CA SER A 67 0.63 0.69 19.14
C SER A 67 0.24 -0.31 18.04
N PRO A 68 -0.66 -1.29 18.23
CA PRO A 68 -1.06 -2.21 17.15
C PRO A 68 -1.70 -1.50 15.95
N GLU A 69 -2.57 -0.51 16.16
CA GLU A 69 -3.17 0.28 15.06
C GLU A 69 -2.07 1.04 14.28
N THR A 70 -1.09 1.60 14.99
CA THR A 70 0.05 2.25 14.32
C THR A 70 0.92 1.27 13.53
N GLU A 71 1.02 0.02 13.97
CA GLU A 71 1.77 -1.03 13.27
C GLU A 71 0.99 -1.53 12.04
N GLU A 72 -0.32 -1.70 12.14
CA GLU A 72 -1.20 -1.99 11.00
C GLU A 72 -1.10 -0.90 9.92
N LEU A 73 -1.15 0.37 10.32
CA LEU A 73 -0.98 1.49 9.39
C LEU A 73 0.41 1.50 8.72
N ARG A 74 1.46 1.09 9.43
CA ARG A 74 2.80 0.94 8.84
C ARG A 74 2.84 -0.17 7.80
N LEU A 75 2.25 -1.32 8.10
CA LEU A 75 2.14 -2.43 7.15
C LEU A 75 1.35 -2.03 5.90
N GLU A 76 0.24 -1.31 6.06
CA GLU A 76 -0.57 -0.82 4.95
C GLU A 76 0.21 0.21 4.10
N LEU A 77 0.97 1.10 4.74
CA LEU A 77 1.85 2.05 4.04
C LEU A 77 2.90 1.33 3.19
N ASP A 78 3.56 0.31 3.75
CA ASP A 78 4.60 -0.45 3.04
C ASP A 78 4.01 -1.27 1.89
N ARG A 79 2.83 -1.86 2.08
CA ARG A 79 2.07 -2.49 1.01
C ARG A 79 1.76 -1.49 -0.12
N LEU A 80 1.22 -0.32 0.20
CA LEU A 80 0.89 0.71 -0.80
C LEU A 80 2.12 1.23 -1.54
N ARG A 81 3.28 1.29 -0.89
CA ARG A 81 4.55 1.63 -1.54
C ARG A 81 4.96 0.61 -2.59
N VAL A 82 4.86 -0.68 -2.27
CA VAL A 82 5.13 -1.77 -3.22
C VAL A 82 4.14 -1.71 -4.38
N GLU A 83 2.84 -1.59 -4.10
CA GLU A 83 1.82 -1.48 -5.16
C GLU A 83 2.06 -0.29 -6.09
N ARG A 84 2.48 0.87 -5.54
CA ARG A 84 2.82 2.04 -6.35
C ARG A 84 4.03 1.77 -7.24
N MET A 85 5.07 1.13 -6.71
CA MET A 85 6.28 0.81 -7.46
C MET A 85 5.98 -0.14 -8.61
N ASP A 86 5.21 -1.20 -8.36
CA ASP A 86 4.78 -2.16 -9.37
C ASP A 86 3.95 -1.51 -10.48
N ARG A 87 3.05 -0.58 -10.12
CA ARG A 87 2.27 0.19 -11.11
C ARG A 87 3.17 1.02 -12.01
N LEU A 88 4.12 1.74 -11.43
CA LEU A 88 5.06 2.57 -12.20
C LEU A 88 5.92 1.72 -13.14
N GLU A 89 6.35 0.54 -12.69
CA GLU A 89 7.13 -0.37 -13.53
C GLU A 89 6.29 -0.94 -14.69
N LYS A 90 5.03 -1.30 -14.43
CA LYS A 90 4.08 -1.74 -15.48
C LYS A 90 3.82 -0.64 -16.49
N GLU A 91 3.57 0.58 -16.05
CA GLU A 91 3.37 1.75 -16.95
C GLU A 91 4.61 1.99 -17.81
N LYS A 92 5.80 1.95 -17.22
CA LYS A 92 7.06 2.09 -17.95
C LYS A 92 7.27 0.98 -18.99
N LYS A 93 6.90 -0.25 -18.66
CA LYS A 93 6.98 -1.38 -19.59
C LYS A 93 5.98 -1.21 -20.73
N HIS A 94 4.74 -0.85 -20.41
CA HIS A 94 3.69 -0.63 -21.40
C HIS A 94 4.04 0.51 -22.36
N GLN A 95 4.63 1.60 -21.85
CA GLN A 95 5.10 2.71 -22.67
C GLN A 95 6.15 2.26 -23.71
N LYS A 96 7.12 1.42 -23.30
CA LYS A 96 8.11 0.85 -24.22
C LYS A 96 7.50 -0.08 -25.25
N GLU A 97 6.51 -0.87 -24.85
CA GLU A 97 5.79 -1.75 -25.78
C GLU A 97 5.03 -0.94 -26.84
N LEU A 98 4.38 0.16 -26.44
CA LEU A 98 3.71 1.08 -27.35
C LEU A 98 4.67 1.76 -28.33
N GLU A 99 5.81 2.25 -27.84
CA GLU A 99 6.86 2.84 -28.69
C GLU A 99 7.34 1.85 -29.75
N LEU A 100 7.58 0.59 -29.36
CA LEU A 100 7.99 -0.45 -30.31
C LEU A 100 6.91 -0.71 -31.37
N VAL A 101 5.64 -0.79 -30.96
CA VAL A 101 4.53 -0.99 -31.91
C VAL A 101 4.42 0.19 -32.88
N GLU A 102 4.57 1.43 -32.39
CA GLU A 102 4.55 2.62 -33.23
C GLU A 102 5.69 2.60 -34.27
N ASP A 103 6.90 2.23 -33.85
CA ASP A 103 8.06 2.14 -34.76
C ASP A 103 7.84 1.10 -35.87
N VAL A 104 7.31 -0.08 -35.50
CA VAL A 104 6.98 -1.14 -36.48
C VAL A 104 5.92 -0.63 -37.47
N TRP A 105 4.84 -0.03 -36.97
CA TRP A 105 3.78 0.52 -37.81
C TRP A 105 4.27 1.61 -38.76
N ARG A 106 5.17 2.48 -38.30
CA ARG A 106 5.81 3.50 -39.13
C ARG A 106 6.63 2.87 -40.25
N GLY A 107 7.39 1.81 -39.96
CA GLY A 107 8.14 1.05 -40.95
C GLY A 107 7.23 0.43 -42.02
N GLU A 108 6.19 -0.29 -41.60
CA GLU A 108 5.23 -0.93 -42.50
C GLU A 108 4.50 0.09 -43.40
N ALA A 109 4.10 1.24 -42.83
CA ALA A 109 3.47 2.31 -43.60
C ALA A 109 4.43 2.88 -44.67
N GLN A 110 5.70 3.05 -44.33
CA GLN A 110 6.73 3.54 -45.26
C GLN A 110 7.00 2.54 -46.39
N ASP A 111 7.06 1.25 -46.07
CA ASP A 111 7.24 0.19 -47.07
C ASP A 111 6.06 0.13 -48.05
N LEU A 112 4.83 0.23 -47.55
CA LEU A 112 3.63 0.29 -48.38
C LEU A 112 3.61 1.54 -49.28
N LEU A 113 3.98 2.70 -48.75
CA LEU A 113 4.11 3.92 -49.56
C LEU A 113 5.15 3.78 -50.67
N SER A 114 6.27 3.12 -50.38
CA SER A 114 7.33 2.86 -51.35
C SER A 114 6.86 1.91 -52.46
N GLN A 115 6.11 0.86 -52.10
CA GLN A 115 5.49 -0.06 -53.06
C GLN A 115 4.46 0.67 -53.96
N ILE A 116 3.61 1.52 -53.38
CA ILE A 116 2.65 2.32 -54.15
C ILE A 116 3.38 3.23 -55.14
N ALA A 117 4.44 3.92 -54.70
CA ALA A 117 5.22 4.80 -55.56
C ALA A 117 5.87 4.04 -56.73
N GLN A 118 6.42 2.84 -56.47
CA GLN A 118 6.99 1.99 -57.50
C GLN A 118 5.94 1.52 -58.51
N LEU A 119 4.80 1.01 -58.04
CA LEU A 119 3.70 0.57 -58.91
C LEU A 119 3.14 1.73 -59.75
N GLN A 120 3.06 2.95 -59.19
CA GLN A 120 2.67 4.14 -59.94
C GLN A 120 3.67 4.51 -61.04
N ALA A 121 4.98 4.39 -60.77
CA ALA A 121 6.02 4.63 -61.76
C ALA A 121 6.00 3.60 -62.90
N GLU A 122 5.83 2.31 -62.56
CA GLU A 122 5.69 1.22 -63.54
C GLU A 122 4.43 1.41 -64.41
N ASN A 123 3.28 1.69 -63.81
CA ASN A 123 2.05 1.99 -64.57
C ASN A 123 2.23 3.18 -65.52
N LYS A 124 2.90 4.26 -65.07
CA LYS A 124 3.19 5.41 -65.93
C LYS A 124 4.10 5.04 -67.09
N SER A 125 5.13 4.23 -66.85
CA SER A 125 6.04 3.75 -67.89
C SER A 125 5.32 2.85 -68.90
N LEU A 126 4.50 1.90 -68.45
CA LEU A 126 3.71 1.03 -69.31
C LEU A 126 2.75 1.83 -70.20
N LEU A 127 2.05 2.83 -69.63
CA LEU A 127 1.19 3.74 -70.39
C LEU A 127 1.95 4.50 -71.47
N THR A 128 3.15 5.01 -71.16
CA THR A 128 3.98 5.69 -72.18
C THR A 128 4.40 4.74 -73.29
N ASN A 129 4.80 3.50 -72.98
CA ASN A 129 5.22 2.51 -73.98
C ASN A 129 4.06 2.06 -74.88
N LEU A 130 2.85 1.85 -74.31
CA LEU A 130 1.64 1.56 -75.09
C LEU A 130 1.31 2.70 -76.05
N SER A 131 1.35 3.96 -75.58
CA SER A 131 1.09 5.12 -76.44
C SER A 131 2.10 5.30 -77.57
N VAL A 132 3.33 4.81 -77.37
CA VAL A 132 4.40 4.83 -78.39
C VAL A 132 4.22 3.67 -79.38
N GLN A 133 3.67 2.53 -78.97
CA GLN A 133 3.31 1.44 -79.88
C GLN A 133 2.09 1.76 -80.75
N ASP A 134 1.15 2.56 -80.25
CA ASP A 134 -0.08 2.96 -80.97
C ASP A 134 0.15 4.08 -82.02
N CYS A 135 1.40 4.45 -82.34
CA CYS A 135 1.73 5.52 -83.29
C CYS A 135 2.96 5.19 -84.17
N PRO A 136 2.84 5.07 -85.51
CA PRO A 136 1.86 4.38 -86.34
C PRO A 136 2.51 3.24 -87.16
N THR A 137 1.94 2.02 -87.17
CA THR A 137 2.02 1.12 -88.35
C THR A 137 0.79 1.35 -89.22
N LEU A 138 0.72 2.54 -89.82
CA LEU A 138 -0.24 2.89 -90.87
C LEU A 138 0.51 3.73 -91.91
N GLU A 139 1.59 3.16 -92.43
CA GLU A 139 1.99 3.40 -93.81
C GLU A 139 2.09 2.05 -94.52
N GLN A 140 1.69 2.05 -95.79
CA GLN A 140 1.85 1.02 -96.83
C GLN A 140 0.65 0.07 -97.03
N SER A 141 -0.31 0.51 -97.84
CA SER A 141 -0.59 -0.04 -99.21
C SER A 141 -1.71 0.74 -99.88
#